data_AF-A0A6A3P7H5-F1
#
_entry.id   AF-A0A6A3P7H5-F1
#
_cell.length_a   1.000
_cell.length_b   1.000
_cell.length_c   1.000
_cell.angle_alpha   90.00
_cell.angle_beta   90.00
_cell.angle_gamma   90.00
#
_symmetry.space_group_name_H-M   'P 1'
#
loop_
_entity.id
_entity.type
_entity.pdbx_description
1 polymer ?
#
loop_
_entity_poly.entity_id
_entity_poly.type
_entity_poly.pdbx_seq_one_letter_code
_entity_poly.pdbx_strand_id
1 'polypeptide(L)'
;MRSAKDITSKISLLESSYRAAVDWLAATGQGVKDESTLRQRILERCPEYYLLYETMNSRISTRAQLLNTDVGFRKEDTESEGVSSSDDSTGESDAKTKQSTSTNAAPKRSASIPISIVQPQTKRTRKDDLSSQPALVRLKEAQLAQQRDQQRAELVLRKQEICLREKEFDARGKQLEYEVRLTNARIEE
;
A
#
# COMPACT_ATOMS: atom_id res chain seq x y z
N MET A 1 1.99 35.95 18.07
CA MET A 1 2.64 35.44 16.84
C MET A 1 2.64 33.93 16.88
N ARG A 2 2.37 33.23 15.78
CA ARG A 2 2.52 31.76 15.73
C ARG A 2 4.02 31.43 15.78
N SER A 3 4.41 30.43 16.58
CA SER A 3 5.80 29.98 16.64
C SER A 3 6.18 29.23 15.36
N ALA A 4 7.44 29.30 14.95
CA ALA A 4 7.95 28.54 13.81
C ALA A 4 7.78 27.02 14.01
N LYS A 5 7.88 26.54 15.26
CA LYS A 5 7.56 25.16 15.62
C LYS A 5 6.10 24.83 15.32
N ASP A 6 5.16 25.64 15.79
CA ASP A 6 3.73 25.41 15.59
C ASP A 6 3.35 25.37 14.11
N ILE A 7 3.98 26.24 13.30
CA ILE A 7 3.79 26.26 11.85
C ILE A 7 4.27 24.95 11.23
N THR A 8 5.47 24.50 11.59
CA THR A 8 6.07 23.26 11.06
C THR A 8 5.28 22.02 11.48
N SER A 9 4.83 21.97 12.74
CA SER A 9 3.98 20.89 13.24
C SER A 9 2.63 20.87 12.52
N LYS A 10 2.02 22.04 12.28
CA LYS A 10 0.76 22.12 11.55
C LYS A 10 0.89 21.68 10.09
N ILE A 11 2.00 22.03 9.42
CA ILE A 11 2.29 21.55 8.06
C ILE A 11 2.42 20.03 8.08
N SER A 12 3.24 19.47 8.97
CA SER A 12 3.42 18.01 9.10
C SER A 12 2.10 17.27 9.33
N LEU A 13 1.21 17.83 10.16
CA LEU A 13 -0.11 17.27 10.42
C LEU A 13 -1.02 17.30 9.17
N LEU A 14 -1.05 18.43 8.46
CA LEU A 14 -1.84 18.57 7.22
C LEU A 14 -1.32 17.64 6.12
N GLU A 15 0.00 17.50 5.99
CA GLU A 15 0.59 16.58 5.02
C GLU A 15 0.25 15.13 5.35
N SER A 16 0.33 14.76 6.62
CA SER A 16 0.05 13.40 7.09
C SER A 16 -1.43 13.04 6.91
N SER A 17 -2.36 13.93 7.28
CA SER A 17 -3.79 13.68 7.10
C SER A 17 -4.20 13.60 5.63
N TYR A 18 -3.61 14.45 4.78
CA TYR A 18 -3.83 14.41 3.33
C TYR A 18 -3.33 13.09 2.74
N ARG A 19 -2.11 12.66 3.09
CA ARG A 19 -1.55 11.38 2.63
C ARG A 19 -2.39 10.19 3.08
N ALA A 20 -2.84 10.17 4.33
CA ALA A 20 -3.73 9.12 4.82
C ALA A 20 -5.06 9.05 4.04
N ALA A 21 -5.62 10.21 3.63
CA ALA A 21 -6.81 10.25 2.79
C ALA A 21 -6.54 9.77 1.36
N VAL A 22 -5.40 10.13 0.76
CA VAL A 22 -4.98 9.66 -0.57
C VAL A 22 -4.68 8.17 -0.57
N ASP A 23 -3.96 7.66 0.43
CA ASP A 23 -3.63 6.25 0.57
C ASP A 23 -4.91 5.43 0.78
N TRP A 24 -5.85 5.93 1.58
CA TRP A 24 -7.18 5.33 1.71
C TRP A 24 -7.95 5.34 0.39
N LEU A 25 -7.91 6.44 -0.36
CA LEU A 25 -8.57 6.54 -1.68
C LEU A 25 -7.93 5.58 -2.70
N ALA A 26 -6.61 5.44 -2.70
CA ALA A 26 -5.89 4.49 -3.55
C ALA A 26 -6.19 3.03 -3.18
N ALA A 27 -6.41 2.76 -1.89
CA ALA A 27 -6.89 1.48 -1.38
C ALA A 27 -8.42 1.31 -1.52
N THR A 28 -9.15 2.36 -1.93
CA THR A 28 -10.60 2.30 -2.10
C THR A 28 -10.91 1.60 -3.41
N GLY A 29 -11.12 0.30 -3.26
CA GLY A 29 -11.78 -0.54 -4.25
C GLY A 29 -12.73 -1.56 -3.63
N GLN A 30 -13.02 -1.50 -2.33
CA GLN A 30 -13.93 -2.44 -1.67
C GLN A 30 -14.97 -1.72 -0.81
N GLY A 31 -16.22 -1.68 -1.28
CA GLY A 31 -17.39 -1.41 -0.45
C GLY A 31 -17.96 0.02 -0.48
N VAL A 32 -17.33 0.99 -1.14
CA VAL A 32 -17.94 2.32 -1.37
C VAL A 32 -18.52 2.34 -2.79
N LYS A 33 -19.84 2.42 -2.90
CA LYS A 33 -20.56 2.46 -4.18
C LYS A 33 -21.03 3.87 -4.57
N ASP A 34 -21.21 4.74 -3.58
CA ASP A 34 -21.80 6.07 -3.76
C ASP A 34 -20.76 7.18 -3.58
N GLU A 35 -20.74 8.12 -4.54
CA GLU A 35 -19.86 9.31 -4.55
C GLU A 35 -20.04 10.20 -3.31
N SER A 36 -21.26 10.32 -2.81
CA SER A 36 -21.56 11.12 -1.60
C SER A 36 -20.88 10.54 -0.36
N THR A 37 -20.90 9.20 -0.24
CA THR A 37 -20.27 8.47 0.86
C THR A 37 -18.75 8.49 0.71
N LEU A 38 -18.24 8.40 -0.53
CA LEU A 38 -16.82 8.57 -0.82
C LEU A 38 -16.31 9.93 -0.32
N ARG A 39 -16.99 11.01 -0.71
CA ARG A 39 -16.64 12.37 -0.28
C ARG A 39 -16.69 12.53 1.23
N GLN A 40 -17.71 11.99 1.90
CA GLN A 40 -17.81 12.02 3.34
C GLN A 40 -16.62 11.33 4.01
N ARG A 41 -16.28 10.11 3.58
CA ARG A 41 -15.15 9.35 4.13
C ARG A 41 -13.80 10.03 3.91
N ILE A 42 -13.62 10.74 2.80
CA ILE A 42 -12.43 11.55 2.54
C ILE A 42 -12.34 12.71 3.55
N LEU A 43 -13.44 13.45 3.74
CA LEU A 43 -13.49 14.60 4.65
C LEU A 43 -13.36 14.20 6.13
N GLU A 44 -13.84 13.02 6.52
CA GLU A 44 -13.63 12.44 7.86
C GLU A 44 -12.14 12.26 8.18
N ARG A 45 -11.31 11.97 7.16
CA ARG A 45 -9.86 11.78 7.33
C ARG A 45 -9.08 13.08 7.19
N CYS A 46 -9.46 13.92 6.22
CA CYS A 46 -8.80 15.17 5.93
C CYS A 46 -9.86 16.24 5.59
N PRO A 47 -10.23 17.10 6.55
CA PRO A 47 -11.22 18.16 6.33
C PRO A 47 -10.83 19.13 5.21
N GLU A 48 -9.53 19.41 5.09
CA GLU A 48 -8.97 20.33 4.10
C GLU A 48 -8.58 19.64 2.77
N TYR A 49 -9.01 18.39 2.53
CA TYR A 49 -8.56 17.58 1.39
C TYR A 49 -8.64 18.30 0.04
N TYR A 50 -9.80 18.89 -0.29
CA TYR A 50 -10.01 19.54 -1.58
C TYR A 50 -9.26 20.86 -1.72
N LEU A 51 -8.92 21.52 -0.61
CA LEU A 51 -8.09 22.73 -0.61
C LEU A 51 -6.61 22.37 -0.84
N LEU A 52 -6.17 21.26 -0.25
CA LEU A 52 -4.80 20.78 -0.37
C LEU A 52 -4.53 20.05 -1.70
N TYR A 53 -5.58 19.56 -2.37
CA TYR A 53 -5.47 18.73 -3.57
C TYR A 53 -4.58 19.34 -4.65
N GLU A 54 -4.83 20.58 -5.05
CA GLU A 54 -4.05 21.23 -6.12
C GLU A 54 -2.55 21.35 -5.78
N THR A 55 -2.23 21.66 -4.52
CA THR A 55 -0.86 21.90 -4.07
C THR A 55 -0.10 20.60 -3.77
N MET A 56 -0.79 19.59 -3.24
CA MET A 56 -0.17 18.34 -2.76
C MET A 56 -0.23 17.20 -3.78
N ASN A 57 -1.22 17.18 -4.68
CA ASN A 57 -1.34 16.16 -5.73
C ASN A 57 -0.31 16.37 -6.85
N SER A 58 0.02 17.63 -7.15
CA SER A 58 0.99 18.00 -8.19
C SER A 58 2.44 17.75 -7.79
N ARG A 59 2.71 17.60 -6.49
CA ARG A 59 4.06 17.39 -5.94
C ARG A 59 4.29 15.92 -5.64
N ILE A 60 5.27 15.32 -6.33
CA ILE A 60 5.86 14.05 -5.90
C ILE A 60 6.51 14.33 -4.54
N SER A 61 5.98 13.73 -3.47
CA SER A 61 6.59 13.82 -2.14
C SER A 61 8.02 13.32 -2.23
N THR A 62 9.00 14.18 -1.95
CA THR A 62 10.40 13.79 -1.87
C THR A 62 10.76 13.17 -0.52
N ARG A 63 9.86 13.26 0.47
CA ARG A 63 10.03 12.63 1.78
C ARG A 63 9.57 11.18 1.71
N ALA A 64 10.52 10.26 1.83
CA ALA A 64 10.23 8.83 1.98
C ALA A 64 9.45 8.60 3.27
N GLN A 65 8.39 7.78 3.20
CA GLN A 65 7.73 7.29 4.40
C GLN A 65 8.72 6.36 5.12
N LEU A 66 8.99 6.64 6.40
CA LEU A 66 9.75 5.70 7.23
C LEU A 66 8.94 4.40 7.32
N LEU A 67 9.57 3.30 6.94
CA LEU A 67 9.01 1.98 7.12
C LEU A 67 9.30 1.51 8.55
N ASN A 68 8.52 0.55 9.06
CA ASN A 68 8.77 -0.08 10.37
C ASN A 68 10.16 -0.76 10.48
N THR A 69 10.88 -0.87 9.37
CA THR A 69 12.26 -1.40 9.28
C THR A 69 13.34 -0.32 9.27
N ASP A 70 12.96 0.96 9.22
CA ASP A 70 13.91 2.06 9.19
C ASP A 70 14.55 2.27 10.57
N VAL A 71 15.85 2.52 10.61
CA VAL A 71 16.66 2.65 11.83
C VAL A 71 16.22 3.88 12.66
N GLY A 72 15.53 4.82 12.02
CA GLY A 72 14.90 5.99 12.66
C GLY A 72 13.47 5.78 13.15
N PHE A 73 12.85 4.60 12.95
CA PHE A 73 11.49 4.32 13.42
C PHE A 73 11.49 4.19 14.96
N ARG A 74 11.42 5.32 15.66
CA ARG A 74 11.16 5.34 17.10
C ARG A 74 9.65 5.32 17.29
N LYS A 75 9.18 4.31 18.04
CA LYS A 75 7.78 4.16 18.45
C LYS A 75 7.23 5.44 19.13
N GLU A 76 8.15 6.22 19.69
CA GLU A 76 7.95 7.50 20.39
C GLU A 76 7.30 8.60 19.52
N ASP A 77 7.47 8.58 18.18
CA ASP A 77 6.82 9.57 17.30
C ASP A 77 5.31 9.30 17.08
N THR A 78 4.79 8.17 17.57
CA THR A 78 3.36 7.78 17.45
C THR A 78 2.62 7.82 18.78
N GLU A 79 3.32 8.15 19.87
CA GLU A 79 2.73 8.24 21.20
C GLU A 79 2.55 9.71 21.59
N SER A 80 1.29 10.11 21.72
CA SER A 80 0.90 11.38 22.33
C SER A 80 1.60 11.50 23.68
N GLU A 81 2.52 12.46 23.78
CA GLU A 81 3.23 12.84 25.01
C GLU A 81 2.24 12.96 26.17
N GLY A 82 2.20 11.92 27.00
CA GLY A 82 1.45 11.86 28.24
C GLY A 82 2.13 12.74 29.27
N VAL A 83 1.32 13.61 29.89
CA VAL A 83 1.70 14.46 31.01
C VAL A 83 2.56 13.72 32.04
N SER A 84 3.78 14.21 32.23
CA SER A 84 4.67 13.85 33.34
C SER A 84 4.02 14.23 34.66
N SER A 85 3.59 13.22 35.44
CA SER A 85 3.34 13.36 36.87
C SER A 85 4.21 12.37 37.62
N SER A 86 5.15 12.93 38.38
CA SER A 86 6.02 12.25 39.34
C SER A 86 5.20 11.72 40.51
N ASP A 87 5.37 10.45 40.87
CA ASP A 87 5.05 9.90 42.19
C ASP A 87 5.90 8.63 42.41
N ASP A 88 6.63 8.65 43.51
CA ASP A 88 7.56 7.63 44.00
C ASP A 88 6.82 6.82 45.06
N SER A 89 6.87 5.47 44.99
CA SER A 89 6.88 4.63 46.19
C SER A 89 7.29 3.18 45.88
N THR A 90 8.37 2.78 46.54
CA THR A 90 8.93 1.43 46.72
C THR A 90 8.04 0.49 47.53
N GLY A 91 8.13 -0.84 47.31
CA GLY A 91 7.60 -1.83 48.26
C GLY A 91 7.61 -3.30 47.78
N GLU A 92 8.43 -4.11 48.44
CA GLU A 92 8.78 -5.55 48.27
C GLU A 92 7.70 -6.65 48.47
N SER A 93 7.96 -7.84 47.87
CA SER A 93 8.00 -9.24 48.40
C SER A 93 6.83 -9.78 49.29
N ASP A 94 6.39 -11.06 49.36
CA ASP A 94 6.81 -12.37 48.86
C ASP A 94 5.70 -13.44 49.17
N ALA A 95 5.81 -14.60 48.51
CA ALA A 95 5.60 -15.98 48.99
C ALA A 95 4.23 -16.69 49.25
N LYS A 96 4.22 -17.95 48.76
CA LYS A 96 3.59 -19.23 49.22
C LYS A 96 2.16 -19.60 48.74
N THR A 97 1.78 -20.86 48.45
CA THR A 97 2.44 -22.18 48.22
C THR A 97 1.36 -23.26 47.93
N LYS A 98 1.64 -24.19 46.99
CA LYS A 98 1.14 -25.60 46.82
C LYS A 98 -0.40 -25.82 46.59
N GLN A 99 -0.90 -26.81 45.83
CA GLN A 99 -0.50 -28.21 45.67
C GLN A 99 -1.23 -28.89 44.45
N SER A 100 -0.53 -29.82 43.79
CA SER A 100 -0.96 -31.07 43.10
C SER A 100 -2.38 -31.25 42.51
N THR A 101 -2.49 -31.80 41.28
CA THR A 101 -2.71 -33.24 41.00
C THR A 101 -2.77 -33.51 39.49
N SER A 102 -2.19 -34.65 39.11
CA SER A 102 -2.08 -35.33 37.82
C SER A 102 -3.35 -35.47 36.96
N THR A 103 -3.21 -35.50 35.63
CA THR A 103 -3.52 -36.67 34.76
C THR A 103 -3.34 -36.41 33.26
N ASN A 104 -2.90 -37.48 32.58
CA ASN A 104 -3.18 -37.87 31.19
C ASN A 104 -2.29 -37.42 30.02
N ALA A 105 -1.90 -38.46 29.29
CA ALA A 105 -1.02 -38.52 28.15
C ALA A 105 -1.71 -38.13 26.84
N ALA A 106 -0.93 -37.54 25.93
CA ALA A 106 -1.12 -37.67 24.48
C ALA A 106 0.22 -37.39 23.77
N PRO A 107 0.65 -38.22 22.80
CA PRO A 107 1.96 -38.12 22.17
C PRO A 107 1.90 -37.10 21.03
N LYS A 108 2.67 -36.01 21.12
CA LYS A 108 2.77 -35.03 20.04
C LYS A 108 4.21 -34.61 19.81
N ARG A 109 4.75 -35.20 18.73
CA ARG A 109 5.68 -34.62 17.76
C ARG A 109 7.03 -34.14 18.31
N SER A 110 8.08 -34.85 17.91
CA SER A 110 9.47 -34.40 17.92
C SER A 110 9.56 -32.96 17.40
N ALA A 111 9.62 -32.00 18.31
CA ALA A 111 10.03 -30.65 18.02
C ALA A 111 11.55 -30.69 17.82
N SER A 112 11.96 -30.61 16.57
CA SER A 112 13.35 -30.37 16.19
C SER A 112 13.80 -29.07 16.87
N ILE A 113 14.64 -29.20 17.91
CA ILE A 113 15.33 -28.06 18.52
C ILE A 113 16.19 -27.42 17.41
N PRO A 114 16.10 -26.11 17.14
CA PRO A 114 16.97 -25.47 16.17
C PRO A 114 18.41 -25.52 16.71
N ILE A 115 19.31 -26.10 15.90
CA ILE A 115 20.74 -26.16 16.19
C ILE A 115 21.27 -24.72 16.27
N SER A 116 21.81 -24.38 17.43
CA SER A 116 22.55 -23.15 17.68
C SER A 116 23.74 -23.04 16.72
N ILE A 117 23.75 -22.02 15.85
CA ILE A 117 24.89 -21.68 15.00
C ILE A 117 25.85 -20.82 15.82
N VAL A 118 26.62 -21.45 16.70
CA VAL A 118 27.89 -20.87 17.15
C VAL A 118 28.97 -21.50 16.28
N GLN A 119 29.31 -20.82 15.19
CA GLN A 119 30.41 -21.20 14.32
C GLN A 119 31.63 -20.33 14.68
N PRO A 120 32.79 -20.90 15.07
CA PRO A 120 33.98 -20.12 15.33
C PRO A 120 34.51 -19.50 14.04
N GLN A 121 34.63 -18.18 14.07
CA GLN A 121 35.20 -17.33 13.02
C GLN A 121 36.60 -17.81 12.63
N THR A 122 36.75 -18.33 11.41
CA THR A 122 38.06 -18.32 10.75
C THR A 122 37.94 -17.90 9.29
N LYS A 123 38.75 -16.90 8.96
CA LYS A 123 39.23 -16.45 7.65
C LYS A 123 38.36 -15.47 6.86
N ARG A 124 38.96 -14.30 6.66
CA ARG A 124 38.53 -13.18 5.81
C ARG A 124 38.07 -13.66 4.43
N THR A 125 36.83 -13.36 4.07
CA THR A 125 36.38 -13.27 2.68
C THR A 125 35.77 -11.90 2.46
N ARG A 126 36.05 -11.34 1.27
CA ARG A 126 35.64 -10.01 0.87
C ARG A 126 34.11 -9.88 0.97
N LYS A 127 33.62 -8.67 1.20
CA LYS A 127 32.20 -8.34 1.08
C LYS A 127 31.77 -8.65 -0.36
N ASP A 128 31.35 -9.87 -0.64
CA ASP A 128 30.65 -10.22 -1.87
C ASP A 128 29.29 -9.53 -1.78
N ASP A 129 29.18 -8.40 -2.45
CA ASP A 129 27.93 -7.66 -2.58
C ASP A 129 26.92 -8.57 -3.27
N LEU A 130 25.89 -9.00 -2.53
CA LEU A 130 24.85 -9.91 -3.00
C LEU A 130 24.21 -9.41 -4.30
N SER A 131 24.17 -8.10 -4.53
CA SER A 131 23.69 -7.47 -5.77
C SER A 131 24.48 -7.91 -7.02
N SER A 132 25.76 -8.24 -6.85
CA SER A 132 26.68 -8.63 -7.94
C SER A 132 26.68 -10.15 -8.20
N GLN A 133 25.91 -10.93 -7.44
CA GLN A 133 25.86 -12.38 -7.64
C GLN A 133 25.23 -12.69 -9.02
N PRO A 134 25.91 -13.39 -9.93
CA PRO A 134 25.45 -13.59 -11.31
C PRO A 134 24.05 -14.23 -11.42
N ALA A 135 23.68 -15.07 -10.46
CA ALA A 135 22.35 -15.67 -10.39
C ALA A 135 21.24 -14.64 -10.14
N LEU A 136 21.49 -13.68 -9.24
CA LEU A 136 20.53 -12.63 -8.88
C LEU A 136 20.40 -11.59 -10.00
N VAL A 137 21.49 -11.28 -10.70
CA VAL A 137 21.46 -10.40 -11.88
C VAL A 137 20.58 -10.99 -12.98
N ARG A 138 20.79 -12.26 -13.35
CA ARG A 138 19.96 -12.95 -14.37
C ARG A 138 18.49 -13.02 -13.97
N LEU A 139 18.20 -13.25 -12.69
CA LEU A 139 16.83 -13.27 -12.18
C LEU A 139 16.17 -11.90 -12.35
N LYS A 140 16.88 -10.82 -11.99
CA LYS A 140 16.38 -9.45 -12.15
C LYS A 140 16.15 -9.08 -13.61
N GLU A 141 17.07 -9.47 -14.50
CA GLU A 141 16.91 -9.30 -15.95
C GLU A 141 15.68 -10.04 -16.48
N ALA A 142 15.48 -11.30 -16.07
CA ALA A 142 14.31 -12.08 -16.45
C ALA A 142 13.01 -11.44 -15.94
N GLN A 143 12.98 -10.94 -14.70
CA GLN A 143 11.83 -10.26 -14.13
C GLN A 143 11.49 -8.98 -14.91
N LEU A 144 12.49 -8.18 -15.26
CA LEU A 144 12.30 -6.98 -16.08
C LEU A 144 11.86 -7.31 -17.51
N ALA A 145 12.37 -8.39 -18.10
CA ALA A 145 11.92 -8.88 -19.40
C ALA A 145 10.44 -9.29 -19.36
N GLN A 146 10.06 -10.10 -18.37
CA GLN A 146 8.67 -10.50 -18.15
C GLN A 146 7.74 -9.30 -17.97
N GLN A 147 8.15 -8.29 -17.19
CA GLN A 147 7.36 -7.08 -16.98
C GLN A 147 7.14 -6.30 -18.30
N ARG A 148 8.18 -6.17 -19.13
CA ARG A 148 8.05 -5.55 -20.46
C ARG A 148 7.13 -6.33 -21.38
N ASP A 149 7.23 -7.66 -21.35
CA ASP A 149 6.40 -8.53 -22.19
C ASP A 149 4.92 -8.46 -21.78
N GLN A 150 4.64 -8.38 -20.48
CA GLN A 150 3.29 -8.15 -19.96
C GLN A 150 2.70 -6.81 -20.45
N GLN A 151 3.47 -5.72 -20.34
CA GLN A 151 3.03 -4.41 -20.84
C GLN A 151 2.76 -4.41 -22.34
N ARG A 152 3.61 -5.10 -23.12
CA ARG A 152 3.41 -5.25 -24.57
C ARG A 152 2.15 -6.04 -24.88
N ALA A 153 1.89 -7.14 -24.17
CA ALA A 153 0.69 -7.94 -24.35
C ALA A 153 -0.58 -7.14 -24.04
N GLU A 154 -0.58 -6.35 -22.96
CA GLU A 154 -1.69 -5.48 -22.59
C GLU A 154 -1.98 -4.44 -23.69
N LEU A 155 -0.94 -3.80 -24.23
CA LEU A 155 -1.11 -2.84 -25.33
C LEU A 155 -1.67 -3.50 -26.60
N VAL A 156 -1.27 -4.73 -26.90
CA VAL A 156 -1.80 -5.48 -28.05
C VAL A 156 -3.29 -5.77 -27.86
N LEU A 157 -3.69 -6.24 -26.68
CA LEU A 157 -5.10 -6.50 -26.38
C LEU A 157 -5.94 -5.23 -26.45
N ARG A 158 -5.45 -4.12 -25.88
CA ARG A 158 -6.14 -2.82 -25.92
C ARG A 158 -6.31 -2.30 -27.34
N LYS A 159 -5.29 -2.45 -28.19
CA LYS A 159 -5.37 -2.10 -29.62
C LYS A 159 -6.42 -2.96 -30.34
N GLN A 160 -6.47 -4.25 -30.04
CA GLN A 160 -7.45 -5.16 -30.63
C GLN A 160 -8.88 -4.81 -30.20
N GLU A 161 -9.10 -4.49 -28.93
CA GLU A 161 -10.40 -4.07 -28.41
C GLU A 161 -10.92 -2.80 -29.12
N ILE A 162 -10.05 -1.80 -29.28
CA ILE A 162 -10.39 -0.56 -29.99
C ILE A 162 -10.78 -0.84 -31.44
N CYS A 163 -10.01 -1.69 -32.13
CA CYS A 163 -10.30 -2.07 -33.52
C CYS A 163 -11.63 -2.82 -33.65
N LEU A 164 -11.98 -3.68 -32.69
CA LEU A 164 -13.26 -4.37 -32.67
C LEU A 164 -14.42 -3.39 -32.42
N ARG A 165 -14.26 -2.44 -31.49
CA ARG A 165 -15.27 -1.37 -31.27
C ARG A 165 -15.49 -0.51 -32.50
N GLU A 166 -14.41 -0.11 -33.19
CA GLU A 166 -14.50 0.67 -34.41
C GLU A 166 -15.29 -0.08 -35.49
N LYS A 167 -14.98 -1.37 -35.71
CA LYS A 167 -15.73 -2.22 -36.64
C LYS A 167 -17.20 -2.38 -36.26
N GLU A 168 -17.49 -2.51 -34.97
CA GLU A 168 -18.87 -2.60 -34.48
C GLU A 168 -19.63 -1.30 -34.74
N PHE A 169 -18.99 -0.16 -34.50
CA PHE A 169 -19.56 1.16 -34.76
C PHE A 169 -19.85 1.35 -36.26
N ASP A 170 -18.90 0.99 -37.12
CA ASP A 170 -19.08 1.03 -38.58
C ASP A 170 -20.23 0.13 -39.06
N ALA A 171 -20.35 -1.07 -38.50
CA ALA A 171 -21.43 -1.99 -38.84
C ALA A 171 -22.80 -1.41 -38.45
N ARG A 172 -22.90 -0.83 -37.25
CA ARG A 172 -24.13 -0.15 -36.79
C ARG A 172 -24.46 1.06 -37.68
N GLY A 173 -23.47 1.84 -38.09
CA GLY A 173 -23.65 2.95 -39.02
C GLY A 173 -24.25 2.50 -40.35
N LYS A 174 -23.68 1.45 -40.96
CA LYS A 174 -24.19 0.87 -42.22
C LYS A 174 -25.62 0.32 -42.09
N GLN A 175 -25.96 -0.29 -40.95
CA GLN A 175 -27.32 -0.75 -40.68
C GLN A 175 -28.31 0.41 -40.64
N LEU A 176 -27.97 1.49 -39.93
CA LEU A 176 -28.80 2.71 -39.87
C LEU A 176 -28.99 3.32 -41.26
N GLU A 177 -27.92 3.44 -42.06
CA GLU A 177 -28.01 3.97 -43.43
C GLU A 177 -28.88 3.09 -44.34
N TYR A 178 -28.85 1.77 -44.15
CA TYR A 178 -29.72 0.85 -44.88
C TYR A 178 -31.19 1.04 -44.48
N GLU A 179 -31.47 1.11 -43.18
CA GLU A 179 -32.83 1.34 -42.67
C GLU A 179 -33.38 2.69 -43.14
N VAL A 180 -32.59 3.78 -43.06
CA VAL A 180 -33.01 5.11 -43.54
C VAL A 180 -33.33 5.09 -45.03
N ARG A 181 -32.54 4.39 -45.85
CA ARG A 181 -32.84 4.23 -47.28
C ARG A 181 -34.14 3.48 -47.50
N LEU A 182 -34.38 2.41 -46.74
CA LEU A 182 -35.61 1.62 -46.82
C LEU A 182 -36.84 2.43 -46.40
N THR A 183 -36.74 3.26 -45.36
CA THR A 183 -37.83 4.12 -44.91
C THR A 183 -38.13 5.23 -45.92
N ASN A 184 -37.09 5.84 -46.51
CA ASN A 184 -37.28 6.88 -47.53
C ASN A 184 -37.96 6.31 -48.78
N ALA A 185 -37.55 5.13 -49.26
CA ALA A 185 -38.18 4.48 -50.40
C ALA A 185 -39.67 4.13 -50.15
N ARG A 186 -40.06 3.83 -48.91
CA ARG A 186 -41.47 3.59 -48.54
C ARG A 186 -42.33 4.84 -48.44
N ILE A 187 -41.72 6.02 -48.24
CA ILE A 187 -42.44 7.30 -48.17
C ILE A 187 -42.69 7.87 -49.57
N GLU A 188 -41.91 7.44 -50.57
CA GLU A 188 -42.01 7.87 -51.96
C GLU A 188 -43.02 7.06 -52.82
N GLU A 189 -43.64 6.00 -52.28
CA GLU A 189 -44.80 5.27 -52.85
C GLU A 189 -46.14 5.80 -52.34
#